data_AF-A0A947JTC7-F1
#
_entry.id   AF-A0A947JTC7-F1
#
_cell.length_a   1.000
_cell.length_b   1.000
_cell.length_c   1.000
_cell.angle_alpha   90.00
_cell.angle_beta   90.00
_cell.angle_gamma   90.00
#
_symmetry.space_group_name_H-M   'P 1'
#
loop_
_entity.id
_entity.type
_entity.pdbx_description
1 polymer ?
#
loop_
_entity_poly.entity_id
_entity_poly.type
_entity_poly.pdbx_seq_one_letter_code
_entity_poly.pdbx_strand_id
1 'polypeptide(L)'
;MTFKKLNHKCACLADKVKNCIKQSSCPGQITPLSESCRSGRVKICKITGDRKLCARMASLGVYAGEEAELLCPENGSQCLLKLQGATLSLDSTATRNIMVTEV
;
A
#
# COMPACT_ATOMS: atom_id res chain seq x y z
N MET A 1 25.09 -0.35 35.58
CA MET A 1 24.55 0.97 36.00
C MET A 1 23.75 1.59 34.86
N THR A 2 22.43 1.47 34.95
CA THR A 2 21.38 2.44 34.55
C THR A 2 21.58 3.32 33.30
N PHE A 3 20.99 2.89 32.18
CA PHE A 3 20.51 3.77 31.10
C PHE A 3 19.27 4.54 31.59
N LYS A 4 19.49 5.59 32.40
CA LYS A 4 18.47 6.56 32.75
C LYS A 4 18.57 7.77 31.81
N LYS A 5 17.42 8.13 31.23
CA LYS A 5 17.06 9.40 30.54
C LYS A 5 17.20 9.44 29.00
N LEU A 6 16.12 9.03 28.34
CA LEU A 6 15.56 9.59 27.09
C LEU A 6 14.04 9.32 27.12
N ASN A 7 13.32 9.89 28.09
CA ASN A 7 12.63 11.19 28.01
C ASN A 7 11.48 11.22 26.99
N HIS A 8 10.34 10.63 27.39
CA HIS A 8 8.93 11.03 27.17
C HIS A 8 8.38 11.35 25.76
N LYS A 9 9.19 11.50 24.70
CA LYS A 9 8.74 11.85 23.33
C LYS A 9 8.55 10.66 22.39
N CYS A 10 8.94 9.46 22.81
CA CYS A 10 8.96 8.27 21.92
C CYS A 10 7.73 7.36 22.04
N ALA A 11 6.84 7.58 23.00
CA ALA A 11 5.62 6.79 23.13
C ALA A 11 4.64 7.07 21.97
N CYS A 12 4.45 8.34 21.60
CA CYS A 12 3.57 8.72 20.49
C CYS A 12 4.03 8.18 19.13
N LEU A 13 5.34 7.99 18.94
CA LEU A 13 5.89 7.45 17.71
C LEU A 13 5.73 5.92 17.67
N ALA A 14 5.96 5.25 18.79
CA ALA A 14 5.67 3.82 18.93
C ALA A 14 4.17 3.52 18.75
N ASP A 15 3.28 4.34 19.31
CA ASP A 15 1.83 4.19 19.15
C ASP A 15 1.35 4.56 17.74
N LYS A 16 1.91 5.59 17.10
CA LYS A 16 1.65 5.87 15.67
C LYS A 16 2.07 4.71 14.78
N VAL A 17 3.26 4.15 15.01
CA VAL A 17 3.76 2.99 14.24
C VAL A 17 2.89 1.76 14.50
N LYS A 18 2.50 1.49 15.76
CA LYS A 18 1.56 0.41 16.09
C LYS A 18 0.20 0.59 15.42
N ASN A 19 -0.28 1.82 15.29
CA ASN A 19 -1.56 2.10 14.65
C ASN A 19 -1.49 1.96 13.13
N CYS A 20 -0.36 2.29 12.51
CA CYS A 20 -0.09 1.95 11.10
C CYS A 20 -0.04 0.43 10.85
N ILE A 21 0.45 -0.35 11.82
CA ILE A 21 0.54 -1.81 11.72
C ILE A 21 -0.83 -2.48 11.99
N LYS A 22 -1.72 -1.83 12.75
CA LYS A 22 -3.04 -2.36 13.13
C LYS A 22 -4.13 -2.21 12.07
N GLN A 23 -3.90 -1.50 10.97
CA GLN A 23 -4.97 -1.21 10.02
C GLN A 23 -5.16 -2.32 8.97
N SER A 24 -6.39 -2.84 8.96
CA SER A 24 -7.01 -3.81 8.05
C SER A 24 -6.30 -5.16 7.91
N SER A 25 -6.75 -6.14 8.70
CA SER A 25 -6.70 -7.53 8.25
C SER A 25 -7.43 -7.61 6.92
N CYS A 26 -6.69 -7.76 5.83
CA CYS A 26 -7.29 -8.17 4.57
C CYS A 26 -7.61 -9.66 4.65
N PRO A 27 -8.88 -10.06 4.56
CA PRO A 27 -9.22 -11.46 4.46
C PRO A 27 -8.79 -11.95 3.07
N GLY A 28 -7.97 -13.01 3.01
CA GLY A 28 -7.58 -13.65 1.75
C GLY A 28 -6.09 -13.61 1.43
N GLN A 29 -5.75 -14.13 0.26
CA GLN A 29 -4.37 -14.21 -0.22
C GLN A 29 -3.90 -12.84 -0.69
N ILE A 30 -2.93 -12.27 0.03
CA ILE A 30 -2.32 -10.99 -0.32
C ILE A 30 -1.27 -11.24 -1.40
N THR A 31 -1.45 -10.64 -2.57
CA THR A 31 -0.51 -10.71 -3.70
C THR A 31 -0.11 -9.30 -4.15
N PRO A 32 1.10 -9.12 -4.72
CA PRO A 32 1.46 -7.87 -5.35
C PRO A 32 0.60 -7.61 -6.60
N LEU A 33 0.35 -6.34 -6.93
CA LEU A 33 -0.37 -5.95 -8.16
C LEU A 33 0.33 -6.45 -9.44
N SER A 34 1.64 -6.69 -9.42
CA SER A 34 2.35 -7.30 -10.55
C SER A 34 1.94 -8.75 -10.82
N GLU A 35 1.43 -9.46 -9.82
CA GLU A 35 0.99 -10.86 -9.97
C GLU A 35 -0.52 -11.00 -10.16
N SER A 36 -1.28 -9.89 -10.03
CA SER A 36 -2.71 -9.91 -10.34
C SER A 36 -2.91 -9.96 -11.86
N CYS A 37 -3.13 -11.16 -12.39
CA CYS A 37 -3.37 -11.39 -13.81
C CYS A 37 -4.80 -11.04 -14.28
N ARG A 38 -5.69 -10.63 -13.37
CA ARG A 38 -7.11 -10.43 -13.64
C ARG A 38 -7.51 -8.99 -13.42
N SER A 39 -8.10 -8.36 -14.44
CA SER A 39 -8.82 -7.10 -14.24
C SER A 39 -10.01 -7.32 -13.30
N GLY A 40 -10.34 -6.30 -12.51
CA GLY A 40 -11.41 -6.38 -11.53
C GLY A 40 -11.17 -5.52 -10.31
N ARG A 41 -12.09 -5.62 -9.34
CA ARG A 41 -11.98 -4.89 -8.09
C ARG A 41 -10.98 -5.57 -7.16
N VAL A 42 -10.11 -4.77 -6.59
CA VAL A 42 -9.08 -5.19 -5.66
C VAL A 42 -9.06 -4.24 -4.48
N LYS A 43 -8.69 -4.76 -3.31
CA LYS A 43 -8.51 -3.95 -2.11
C LYS A 43 -7.03 -3.81 -1.82
N ILE A 44 -6.58 -2.58 -1.60
CA ILE A 44 -5.20 -2.28 -1.24
C ILE A 44 -5.01 -2.63 0.23
N CYS A 45 -4.10 -3.54 0.52
CA CYS A 45 -3.87 -4.02 1.88
C CYS A 45 -2.69 -3.35 2.54
N LYS A 46 -1.59 -3.20 1.79
CA LYS A 46 -0.39 -2.52 2.27
C LYS A 46 0.43 -2.03 1.10
N ILE A 47 1.27 -1.04 1.38
CA ILE A 47 2.26 -0.52 0.45
C ILE A 47 3.62 -0.75 1.10
N THR A 48 4.48 -1.50 0.42
CA THR A 48 5.86 -1.78 0.84
C THR A 48 6.85 -0.88 0.09
N GLY A 49 8.12 -0.91 0.48
CA GLY A 49 9.18 -0.15 -0.19
C GLY A 49 9.73 0.99 0.66
N ASP A 50 10.41 1.92 0.00
CA ASP A 50 11.11 3.02 0.67
C ASP A 50 10.17 4.20 1.00
N ARG A 51 10.66 5.13 1.82
CA ARG A 51 9.89 6.32 2.23
C ARG A 51 9.42 7.15 1.04
N LYS A 52 10.22 7.22 -0.03
CA LYS A 52 9.90 7.99 -1.24
C LYS A 52 8.75 7.37 -2.01
N LEU A 53 8.74 6.04 -2.15
CA LEU A 53 7.67 5.32 -2.80
C LEU A 53 6.36 5.47 -2.02
N CYS A 54 6.36 5.24 -0.71
CA CYS A 54 5.16 5.41 0.11
C CYS A 54 4.61 6.84 0.04
N ALA A 55 5.48 7.85 0.09
CA ALA A 55 5.07 9.25 -0.05
C ALA A 55 4.46 9.52 -1.44
N ARG A 56 5.06 8.99 -2.51
CA ARG A 56 4.54 9.11 -3.88
C ARG A 56 3.16 8.47 -4.02
N MET A 57 2.99 7.25 -3.50
CA MET A 57 1.71 6.53 -3.54
C MET A 57 0.62 7.31 -2.78
N ALA A 58 0.94 7.82 -1.58
CA ALA A 58 0.03 8.68 -0.83
C ALA A 58 -0.37 9.95 -1.60
N SER A 59 0.58 10.63 -2.27
CA SER A 59 0.28 11.79 -3.10
C SER A 59 -0.62 11.47 -4.30
N LEU A 60 -0.64 10.23 -4.76
CA LEU A 60 -1.55 9.74 -5.80
C LEU A 60 -2.90 9.25 -5.26
N GLY A 61 -3.13 9.33 -3.95
CA GLY A 61 -4.36 8.85 -3.31
C GLY A 61 -4.38 7.34 -3.04
N VAL A 62 -3.24 6.67 -3.18
CA VAL A 62 -3.11 5.21 -2.95
C VAL A 62 -2.84 4.97 -1.47
N TYR A 63 -3.83 4.45 -0.75
CA TYR A 63 -3.75 4.15 0.68
C TYR A 63 -4.17 2.71 0.98
N ALA A 64 -3.68 2.17 2.11
CA ALA A 64 -4.16 0.89 2.62
C ALA A 64 -5.61 1.00 3.08
N GLY A 65 -6.42 -0.02 2.77
CA GLY A 65 -7.84 -0.09 3.04
C GLY A 65 -8.73 0.38 1.88
N GLU A 66 -8.19 1.10 0.90
CA GLU A 66 -8.93 1.60 -0.25
C GLU A 66 -9.24 0.49 -1.27
N GLU A 67 -10.39 0.62 -1.92
CA GLU A 67 -10.78 -0.22 -3.05
C GLU A 67 -10.39 0.45 -4.35
N ALA A 68 -9.84 -0.35 -5.26
CA ALA A 68 -9.41 0.07 -6.58
C ALA A 68 -9.95 -0.88 -7.64
N GLU A 69 -10.05 -0.40 -8.86
CA GLU A 69 -10.41 -1.21 -10.02
C GLU A 69 -9.19 -1.35 -10.92
N LEU A 70 -8.68 -2.57 -11.04
CA LEU A 70 -7.62 -2.93 -11.95
C LEU A 70 -8.18 -3.01 -13.37
N LEU A 71 -7.88 -2.01 -14.19
CA LEU A 71 -8.42 -1.91 -15.55
C LEU A 71 -7.62 -2.78 -16.53
N CYS A 72 -6.29 -2.73 -16.40
CA CYS A 72 -5.39 -3.54 -17.21
C CYS A 72 -4.35 -4.20 -16.30
N PRO A 73 -4.38 -5.54 -16.16
CA PRO A 73 -3.25 -6.26 -15.59
C PRO A 73 -2.03 -6.00 -16.49
N GLU A 74 -0.85 -6.00 -15.87
CA GLU A 74 0.44 -5.56 -16.42
C GLU A 74 0.59 -5.81 -17.94
N ASN A 75 0.61 -4.73 -18.73
CA ASN A 75 0.81 -4.81 -20.19
C ASN A 75 2.20 -4.26 -20.51
N GLY A 76 3.22 -5.12 -20.40
CA GLY A 76 4.62 -4.72 -20.47
C GLY A 76 5.17 -4.36 -19.08
N SER A 77 5.43 -3.07 -18.82
CA SER A 77 6.01 -2.58 -17.55
C SER A 77 5.10 -1.62 -16.78
N GLN A 78 3.86 -1.45 -17.24
CA GLN A 78 2.88 -0.54 -16.67
C GLN A 78 1.53 -1.21 -16.46
N CYS A 79 0.82 -0.73 -15.45
CA CYS A 79 -0.49 -1.20 -15.03
C CYS A 79 -1.44 -0.01 -14.86
N LEU A 80 -2.70 -0.18 -15.25
CA LEU A 80 -3.72 0.85 -15.09
C LEU A 80 -4.65 0.52 -13.93
N LEU A 81 -4.64 1.40 -12.93
CA LEU A 81 -5.43 1.29 -11.71
C LEU A 81 -6.39 2.48 -11.62
N LYS A 82 -7.67 2.22 -11.39
CA LYS A 82 -8.67 3.26 -11.15
C LYS A 82 -8.99 3.34 -9.67
N LEU A 83 -8.78 4.51 -9.08
CA LEU A 83 -8.98 4.82 -7.66
C LEU A 83 -9.86 6.06 -7.55
N GLN A 84 -10.98 5.95 -6.84
CA GLN A 84 -11.89 7.08 -6.56
C GLN A 84 -12.27 7.90 -7.82
N GLY A 85 -12.39 7.25 -8.98
CA GLY A 85 -12.72 7.90 -10.25
C GLY A 85 -11.53 8.45 -11.04
N ALA A 86 -10.32 8.48 -10.47
CA ALA A 86 -9.08 8.80 -11.17
C ALA A 86 -8.40 7.53 -11.71
N THR A 87 -7.78 7.62 -12.88
CA THR A 87 -6.97 6.53 -13.45
C THR A 87 -5.49 6.82 -13.27
N LEU A 88 -4.77 5.91 -12.65
CA LEU A 88 -3.33 5.95 -12.42
C LEU A 88 -2.64 4.93 -13.33
N SER A 89 -1.56 5.37 -13.97
CA SER A 89 -0.58 4.46 -14.58
C SER A 89 0.54 4.21 -13.59
N LEU A 90 0.71 2.96 -13.19
CA LEU A 90 1.71 2.52 -12.22
C LEU A 90 2.81 1.75 -12.95
N ASP A 91 4.06 2.05 -12.63
CA ASP A 91 5.20 1.31 -13.16
C ASP A 91 5.42 -0.01 -12.42
N SER A 92 6.27 -0.87 -12.98
CA SER A 92 6.66 -2.16 -12.38
C SER A 92 7.22 -2.04 -10.95
N THR A 93 7.78 -0.89 -10.55
CA THR A 93 8.29 -0.70 -9.19
C THR A 93 7.14 -0.48 -8.22
N ALA A 94 6.15 0.32 -8.60
CA ALA A 94 4.95 0.55 -7.82
C ALA A 94 4.09 -0.72 -7.72
N THR A 95 3.86 -1.43 -8.83
CA THR A 95 2.99 -2.62 -8.85
C THR A 95 3.54 -3.77 -8.00
N ARG A 96 4.86 -3.95 -7.94
CA ARG A 96 5.50 -4.96 -7.06
C ARG A 96 5.41 -4.62 -5.57
N ASN A 97 5.17 -3.36 -5.23
CA ASN A 97 5.17 -2.86 -3.85
C ASN A 97 3.77 -2.58 -3.31
N ILE A 98 2.75 -2.55 -4.16
CA ILE A 98 1.36 -2.42 -3.75
C ILE A 98 0.79 -3.83 -3.63
N MET A 99 0.33 -4.15 -2.43
CA MET A 99 -0.16 -5.46 -2.06
C MET A 99 -1.68 -5.40 -1.98
N VAL A 100 -2.34 -6.30 -2.68
CA VAL A 100 -3.79 -6.31 -2.83
C VAL A 100 -4.39 -7.66 -2.45
N THR A 101 -5.70 -7.65 -2.20
CA THR A 101 -6.54 -8.85 -2.20
C THR A 101 -7.67 -8.68 -3.19
N GLU A 102 -8.10 -9.79 -3.79
CA GLU A 102 -9.36 -9.83 -4.53
C GLU A 102 -10.54 -9.52 -3.56
N VAL A 103 -11.56 -8.84 -4.07
CA VAL A 103 -12.78 -8.47 -3.32
C VAL A 103 -13.93 -9.38 -3.70
#